data_AF-A0A0C2FJE0-F1
#
_entry.id   AF-A0A0C2FJE0-F1
#
_cell.length_a   1.000
_cell.length_b   1.000
_cell.length_c   1.000
_cell.angle_alpha   90.00
_cell.angle_beta   90.00
_cell.angle_gamma   90.00
#
_symmetry.space_group_name_H-M   'P 1'
#
loop_
_entity.id
_entity.type
_entity.pdbx_description
1 polymer ?
#
loop_
_entity_poly.entity_id
_entity_poly.type
_entity_poly.pdbx_seq_one_letter_code
_entity_poly.pdbx_strand_id
1 'polypeptide(L)'
;CDETATELEVDFNPFDAKAIDDALKLATSKNSQISEKKAALVALENAKERLIAQASVDVAAKHEVRRGVSDIRSDISDRMQQLGKQKRDCESFWRLVDEIGHRGADLHRRCQAINDAVIFTPSPDHVLACRSDAKALKADVAKIKERVQKANADHTKLGGKAEKLITVITSCNTAITEALALPEPQPSTDESMRDSSHSQSTVVDATRGDAVVPSSSTTA
;
A
#
# COMPACT_ATOMS: atom_id res chain seq x y z
N CYS A 1 2.15 -14.42 -40.19
CA CYS A 1 1.85 -13.52 -39.07
C CYS A 1 1.27 -14.37 -37.96
N ASP A 2 1.90 -14.40 -36.80
CA ASP A 2 1.58 -15.30 -35.69
C ASP A 2 0.45 -14.69 -34.84
N GLU A 3 -0.79 -15.11 -35.09
CA GLU A 3 -1.99 -14.62 -34.41
C GLU A 3 -1.87 -14.70 -32.87
N THR A 4 -1.10 -15.68 -32.38
CA THR A 4 -0.84 -15.91 -30.96
C THR A 4 -0.03 -14.80 -30.29
N ALA A 5 0.87 -14.14 -31.00
CA ALA A 5 1.67 -13.03 -30.48
C ALA A 5 0.81 -11.76 -30.34
N THR A 6 -0.03 -11.49 -31.33
CA THR A 6 -0.97 -10.35 -31.35
C THR A 6 -2.05 -10.43 -30.26
N GLU A 7 -2.48 -11.63 -29.85
CA GLU A 7 -3.46 -11.80 -28.77
C GLU A 7 -2.87 -11.58 -27.36
N LEU A 8 -1.54 -11.63 -27.20
CA LEU A 8 -0.85 -11.47 -25.91
C LEU A 8 -0.31 -10.05 -25.69
N GLU A 9 -0.21 -9.25 -26.75
CA GLU A 9 0.06 -7.81 -26.73
C GLU A 9 -1.23 -7.02 -26.43
N VAL A 10 -1.80 -7.24 -25.25
CA VAL A 10 -2.83 -6.35 -24.74
C VAL A 10 -2.15 -5.23 -23.98
N ASP A 11 -2.28 -4.00 -24.47
CA ASP A 11 -1.82 -2.79 -23.78
C ASP A 11 -2.89 -2.39 -22.75
N PHE A 12 -2.50 -2.42 -21.47
CA PHE A 12 -3.39 -2.09 -20.37
C PHE A 12 -2.65 -1.30 -19.30
N ASN A 13 -3.40 -0.51 -18.54
CA ASN A 13 -2.84 0.31 -17.49
C ASN A 13 -2.11 -0.56 -16.44
N PRO A 14 -0.87 -0.22 -16.05
CA PRO A 14 -0.07 -1.02 -15.12
C PRO A 14 -0.66 -1.07 -13.71
N PHE A 15 -1.63 -0.21 -13.38
CA PHE A 15 -2.35 -0.26 -12.10
C PHE A 15 -3.74 -0.90 -12.20
N ASP A 16 -4.12 -1.44 -13.36
CA ASP A 16 -5.34 -2.21 -13.53
C ASP A 16 -5.09 -3.70 -13.21
N ALA A 17 -5.26 -4.04 -11.93
CA ALA A 17 -5.10 -5.42 -11.47
C ALA A 17 -6.02 -6.42 -12.20
N LYS A 18 -7.21 -6.00 -12.63
CA LYS A 18 -8.16 -6.90 -13.30
C LYS A 18 -7.64 -7.25 -14.69
N ALA A 19 -7.21 -6.23 -15.46
CA ALA A 19 -6.63 -6.44 -16.78
C ALA A 19 -5.38 -7.32 -16.72
N ILE A 20 -4.51 -7.10 -15.72
CA ILE A 20 -3.31 -7.93 -15.51
C ILE A 20 -3.69 -9.39 -15.19
N ASP A 21 -4.66 -9.61 -14.30
CA ASP A 21 -5.10 -10.96 -13.95
C ASP A 21 -5.72 -11.70 -15.15
N ASP A 22 -6.53 -11.01 -15.94
CA ASP A 22 -7.17 -11.60 -17.12
C ASP A 22 -6.13 -11.92 -18.21
N ALA A 23 -5.12 -11.06 -18.41
CA ALA A 23 -3.98 -11.34 -19.28
C ALA A 23 -3.15 -12.54 -18.79
N LEU A 24 -2.94 -12.66 -17.47
CA LEU A 24 -2.20 -13.78 -16.89
C LEU A 24 -2.95 -15.10 -17.02
N LYS A 25 -4.28 -15.11 -16.87
CA LYS A 25 -5.13 -16.29 -17.14
C LYS A 25 -5.03 -16.70 -18.60
N LEU A 26 -5.10 -15.75 -19.53
CA LEU A 26 -4.97 -16.02 -20.96
C LEU A 26 -3.60 -16.62 -21.30
N ALA A 27 -2.51 -16.01 -20.81
CA ALA A 27 -1.15 -16.51 -21.02
C ALA A 27 -0.97 -17.93 -20.45
N THR A 28 -1.52 -18.19 -19.25
CA THR A 28 -1.48 -19.52 -18.62
C THR A 28 -2.24 -20.56 -19.46
N SER A 29 -3.43 -20.20 -19.94
CA SER A 29 -4.25 -21.07 -20.81
C SER A 29 -3.55 -21.37 -22.14
N LYS A 30 -2.92 -20.37 -22.78
CA LYS A 30 -2.15 -20.57 -24.01
C LYS A 30 -0.93 -21.46 -23.76
N ASN A 31 -0.21 -21.27 -22.65
CA ASN A 31 0.93 -22.11 -22.28
C ASN A 31 0.54 -23.59 -22.06
N SER A 32 -0.61 -23.84 -21.43
CA SER A 32 -1.11 -25.22 -21.26
C SER A 32 -1.49 -25.84 -22.61
N GLN A 33 -2.17 -25.10 -23.48
CA GLN A 33 -2.50 -25.56 -24.83
C GLN A 33 -1.25 -25.87 -25.68
N ILE A 34 -0.18 -25.06 -25.57
CA ILE A 34 1.09 -25.38 -26.24
C ILE A 34 1.71 -26.65 -25.68
N SER A 35 1.68 -26.84 -24.37
CA SER A 35 2.21 -28.05 -23.73
C SER A 35 1.46 -29.31 -24.19
N GLU A 36 0.12 -29.23 -24.26
CA GLU A 36 -0.74 -30.29 -24.79
C GLU A 36 -0.47 -30.55 -26.28
N LYS A 37 -0.44 -29.50 -27.11
CA LYS A 37 -0.13 -29.62 -28.55
C LYS A 37 1.27 -30.16 -28.80
N LYS A 38 2.26 -29.77 -28.01
CA LYS A 38 3.63 -30.33 -28.08
C LYS A 38 3.66 -31.81 -27.73
N ALA A 39 2.96 -32.22 -26.67
CA ALA A 39 2.84 -33.63 -26.31
C ALA A 39 2.16 -34.44 -27.43
N ALA A 40 1.09 -33.90 -28.02
CA ALA A 40 0.41 -34.51 -29.17
C ALA A 40 1.32 -34.57 -30.40
N LEU A 41 2.12 -33.53 -30.66
CA LEU A 41 3.06 -33.47 -31.79
C LEU A 41 4.21 -34.47 -31.62
N VAL A 42 4.74 -34.63 -30.40
CA VAL A 42 5.72 -35.69 -30.08
C VAL A 42 5.11 -37.09 -30.24
N ALA A 43 3.86 -37.29 -29.80
CA ALA A 43 3.17 -38.57 -29.97
C ALA A 43 2.94 -38.89 -31.46
N LEU A 44 2.52 -37.90 -32.25
CA LEU A 44 2.39 -37.98 -33.70
C LEU A 44 3.74 -38.22 -34.37
N GLU A 45 4.82 -37.55 -33.96
CA GLU A 45 6.18 -37.81 -34.45
C GLU A 45 6.63 -39.24 -34.16
N ASN A 46 6.35 -39.76 -32.97
CA ASN A 46 6.68 -41.14 -32.62
C ASN A 46 5.85 -42.16 -33.42
N ALA A 47 4.56 -41.89 -33.62
CA ALA A 47 3.70 -42.71 -34.48
C ALA A 47 4.15 -42.63 -35.96
N LYS A 48 4.54 -41.45 -36.41
CA LYS A 48 5.09 -41.18 -37.74
C LYS A 48 6.44 -41.83 -37.92
N GLU A 49 7.36 -41.85 -36.95
CA GLU A 49 8.64 -42.58 -37.06
C GLU A 49 8.42 -44.09 -37.22
N ARG A 50 7.42 -44.66 -36.51
CA ARG A 50 7.00 -46.06 -36.72
C ARG A 50 6.45 -46.30 -38.14
N LEU A 51 5.76 -45.32 -38.72
CA LEU A 51 5.26 -45.36 -40.10
C LEU A 51 6.33 -44.97 -41.15
N ILE A 52 7.33 -44.15 -40.81
CA ILE A 52 8.43 -43.72 -41.69
C ILE A 52 9.48 -44.80 -41.83
N ALA A 53 9.64 -45.66 -40.82
CA ALA A 53 10.27 -46.96 -41.02
C ALA A 53 9.65 -47.74 -42.21
N GLN A 54 8.49 -47.28 -42.73
CA GLN A 54 7.83 -47.76 -43.94
C GLN A 54 7.80 -46.74 -45.13
N ALA A 55 8.14 -45.44 -44.96
CA ALA A 55 8.33 -44.46 -46.07
C ALA A 55 9.01 -43.12 -45.63
N SER A 56 9.87 -42.54 -46.48
CA SER A 56 10.72 -41.37 -46.18
C SER A 56 9.99 -40.03 -45.98
N VAL A 57 10.26 -39.31 -44.88
CA VAL A 57 9.89 -37.89 -44.72
C VAL A 57 11.11 -37.03 -44.40
N ASP A 58 11.12 -35.81 -44.93
CA ASP A 58 12.19 -34.82 -44.77
C ASP A 58 12.40 -34.41 -43.30
N VAL A 59 13.67 -34.51 -42.87
CA VAL A 59 14.16 -34.25 -41.51
C VAL A 59 14.26 -32.75 -41.23
N ALA A 60 14.51 -31.91 -42.24
CA ALA A 60 14.67 -30.47 -42.07
C ALA A 60 13.38 -29.79 -41.58
N ALA A 61 12.26 -30.08 -42.24
CA ALA A 61 10.94 -29.58 -41.85
C ALA A 61 10.55 -29.97 -40.41
N LYS A 62 10.95 -31.16 -39.95
CA LYS A 62 10.72 -31.61 -38.56
C LYS A 62 11.47 -30.74 -37.54
N HIS A 63 12.74 -30.44 -37.81
CA HIS A 63 13.53 -29.59 -36.93
C HIS A 63 13.04 -28.15 -36.89
N GLU A 64 12.57 -27.62 -38.02
CA GLU A 64 12.01 -26.27 -38.10
C GLU A 64 10.74 -26.11 -37.25
N VAL A 65 9.81 -27.07 -37.34
CA VAL A 65 8.61 -27.09 -36.50
C VAL A 65 8.97 -27.21 -35.01
N ARG A 66 9.93 -28.06 -34.65
CA ARG A 66 10.39 -28.20 -33.24
C ARG A 66 11.03 -26.91 -32.71
N ARG A 67 11.77 -26.17 -33.55
CA ARG A 67 12.32 -24.85 -33.19
C ARG A 67 11.21 -23.83 -32.98
N GLY A 68 10.30 -23.67 -33.94
CA GLY A 68 9.19 -22.72 -33.82
C GLY A 68 8.34 -22.95 -32.57
N VAL A 69 8.04 -24.21 -32.22
CA VAL A 69 7.31 -24.54 -30.97
C VAL A 69 8.13 -24.19 -29.72
N SER A 70 9.46 -24.32 -29.77
CA SER A 70 10.33 -23.99 -28.63
C SER A 70 10.44 -22.48 -28.43
N ASP A 71 10.50 -21.72 -29.52
CA ASP A 71 10.57 -20.25 -29.52
C ASP A 71 9.27 -19.64 -28.97
N ILE A 72 8.11 -20.06 -29.49
CA ILE A 72 6.79 -19.58 -28.98
C ILE A 72 6.62 -19.89 -27.49
N ARG A 73 7.06 -21.07 -27.03
CA ARG A 73 7.02 -21.41 -25.60
C ARG A 73 7.92 -20.51 -24.77
N SER A 74 9.10 -20.16 -25.28
CA SER A 74 10.00 -19.21 -24.61
C SER A 74 9.31 -17.86 -24.46
N ASP A 75 8.73 -17.34 -25.55
CA ASP A 75 8.06 -16.03 -25.55
C ASP A 75 6.88 -15.98 -24.58
N ILE A 76 6.06 -17.05 -24.53
CA ILE A 76 4.95 -17.12 -23.56
C ILE A 76 5.47 -17.19 -22.13
N SER A 77 6.54 -17.95 -21.88
CA SER A 77 7.16 -18.03 -20.55
C SER A 77 7.69 -16.66 -20.11
N ASP A 78 8.38 -15.95 -20.99
CA ASP A 78 8.90 -14.61 -20.71
C ASP A 78 7.77 -13.61 -20.47
N ARG A 79 6.69 -13.70 -21.26
CA ARG A 79 5.48 -12.88 -21.06
C ARG A 79 4.81 -13.18 -19.72
N MET A 80 4.70 -14.45 -19.32
CA MET A 80 4.15 -14.84 -18.01
C MET A 80 5.00 -14.29 -16.86
N GLN A 81 6.33 -14.31 -16.97
CA GLN A 81 7.22 -13.72 -15.97
C GLN A 81 7.03 -12.20 -15.88
N GLN A 82 6.93 -11.52 -17.02
CA GLN A 82 6.70 -10.08 -17.09
C GLN A 82 5.34 -9.70 -16.48
N LEU A 83 4.26 -10.41 -16.84
CA LEU A 83 2.93 -10.23 -16.27
C LEU A 83 2.93 -10.48 -14.75
N GLY A 84 3.63 -11.52 -14.30
CA GLY A 84 3.79 -11.82 -12.88
C GLY A 84 4.51 -10.70 -12.11
N LYS A 85 5.51 -10.06 -12.73
CA LYS A 85 6.15 -8.87 -12.17
C LYS A 85 5.18 -7.68 -12.12
N GLN A 86 4.51 -7.38 -13.23
CA GLN A 86 3.53 -6.29 -13.31
C GLN A 86 2.42 -6.44 -12.26
N LYS A 87 1.95 -7.67 -12.01
CA LYS A 87 0.99 -7.96 -10.94
C LYS A 87 1.51 -7.56 -9.56
N ARG A 88 2.72 -7.99 -9.20
CA ARG A 88 3.33 -7.65 -7.90
C ARG A 88 3.54 -6.14 -7.74
N ASP A 89 3.95 -5.47 -8.81
CA ASP A 89 4.15 -4.02 -8.81
C ASP A 89 2.81 -3.29 -8.63
N CYS A 90 1.76 -3.75 -9.31
CA CYS A 90 0.39 -3.23 -9.19
C CYS A 90 -0.16 -3.43 -7.77
N GLU A 91 -0.02 -4.62 -7.18
CA GLU A 91 -0.42 -4.88 -5.80
C GLU A 91 0.32 -3.98 -4.81
N SER A 92 1.64 -3.83 -4.99
CA SER A 92 2.46 -2.98 -4.12
C SER A 92 2.06 -1.51 -4.22
N PHE A 93 1.69 -1.04 -5.42
CA PHE A 93 1.13 0.29 -5.61
C PHE A 93 -0.19 0.46 -4.83
N TRP A 94 -1.12 -0.49 -4.94
CA TRP A 94 -2.40 -0.38 -4.24
C TRP A 94 -2.26 -0.48 -2.71
N ARG A 95 -1.33 -1.29 -2.20
CA ARG A 95 -0.99 -1.30 -0.77
C ARG A 95 -0.48 0.07 -0.30
N LEU A 96 0.38 0.73 -1.10
CA LEU A 96 0.85 2.08 -0.80
C LEU A 96 -0.30 3.10 -0.78
N VAL A 97 -1.22 3.02 -1.74
CA VAL A 97 -2.43 3.88 -1.76
C VAL A 97 -3.26 3.67 -0.49
N ASP A 98 -3.45 2.42 -0.08
CA ASP A 98 -4.21 2.10 1.13
C ASP A 98 -3.50 2.61 2.38
N GLU A 99 -2.20 2.40 2.52
CA GLU A 99 -1.41 2.90 3.65
C GLU A 99 -1.48 4.42 3.78
N ILE A 100 -1.37 5.14 2.65
CA ILE A 100 -1.53 6.60 2.60
C ILE A 100 -2.93 7.01 3.02
N GLY A 101 -3.96 6.29 2.58
CA GLY A 101 -5.34 6.50 3.02
C GLY A 101 -5.50 6.35 4.55
N HIS A 102 -4.92 5.31 5.14
CA HIS A 102 -4.96 5.11 6.60
C HIS A 102 -4.23 6.23 7.36
N ARG A 103 -3.04 6.65 6.88
CA ARG A 103 -2.31 7.79 7.48
C ARG A 103 -3.09 9.10 7.36
N GLY A 104 -3.77 9.33 6.23
CA GLY A 104 -4.64 10.48 6.05
C GLY A 104 -5.82 10.48 7.02
N ALA A 105 -6.47 9.33 7.22
CA ALA A 105 -7.57 9.17 8.17
C ALA A 105 -7.13 9.36 9.62
N ASP A 106 -5.97 8.83 10.01
CA ASP A 106 -5.43 9.05 11.36
C ASP A 106 -5.05 10.51 11.60
N LEU A 107 -4.42 11.17 10.62
CA LEU A 107 -4.09 12.59 10.71
C LEU A 107 -5.36 13.43 10.89
N HIS A 108 -6.39 13.19 10.08
CA HIS A 108 -7.70 13.85 10.19
C HIS A 108 -8.30 13.69 11.60
N ARG A 109 -8.33 12.45 12.11
CA ARG A 109 -8.85 12.15 13.45
C ARG A 109 -8.08 12.89 14.54
N ARG A 110 -6.74 12.98 14.44
CA ARG A 110 -5.91 13.73 15.40
C ARG A 110 -6.16 15.23 15.31
N CYS A 111 -6.30 15.79 14.11
CA CYS A 111 -6.66 17.19 13.94
C CYS A 111 -8.03 17.51 14.57
N GLN A 112 -9.02 16.65 14.37
CA GLN A 112 -10.33 16.79 15.01
C GLN A 112 -10.23 16.75 16.53
N ALA A 113 -9.53 15.76 17.09
CA ALA A 113 -9.35 15.67 18.54
C ALA A 113 -8.66 16.91 19.16
N ILE A 114 -7.74 17.54 18.43
CA ILE A 114 -7.10 18.79 18.84
C ILE A 114 -8.09 19.96 18.80
N ASN A 115 -8.90 20.06 17.75
CA ASN A 115 -9.90 21.14 17.62
C ASN A 115 -11.05 21.00 18.63
N ASP A 116 -11.43 19.76 18.95
CA ASP A 116 -12.48 19.44 19.93
C ASP A 116 -11.99 19.53 21.38
N ALA A 117 -10.69 19.75 21.61
CA ALA A 117 -10.14 19.97 22.94
C ALA A 117 -10.52 21.38 23.45
N VAL A 118 -11.74 21.50 23.99
CA VAL A 118 -12.30 22.78 24.47
C VAL A 118 -11.79 23.18 25.86
N ILE A 119 -11.33 22.22 26.67
CA ILE A 119 -11.01 22.45 28.09
C ILE A 119 -9.49 22.56 28.36
N PHE A 120 -8.66 22.01 27.48
CA PHE A 120 -7.21 22.04 27.62
C PHE A 120 -6.56 22.63 26.37
N THR A 121 -5.56 23.50 26.55
CA THR A 121 -4.71 23.93 25.45
C THR A 121 -4.00 22.71 24.86
N PRO A 122 -4.17 22.41 23.55
CA PRO A 122 -3.50 21.29 22.92
C PRO A 122 -1.98 21.40 23.09
N SER A 123 -1.33 20.28 23.40
CA SER A 123 0.13 20.25 23.54
C SER A 123 0.79 20.73 22.23
N PRO A 124 1.78 21.65 22.31
CA PRO A 124 2.58 22.06 21.17
C PRO A 124 3.15 20.91 20.35
N ASP A 125 3.59 19.85 21.03
CA ASP A 125 4.19 18.68 20.38
C ASP A 125 3.19 17.94 19.49
N HIS A 126 1.92 17.85 19.91
CA HIS A 126 0.87 17.23 19.11
C HIS A 126 0.55 18.02 17.84
N VAL A 127 0.51 19.35 17.94
CA VAL A 127 0.31 20.23 16.78
C VAL A 127 1.48 20.12 15.80
N LEU A 128 2.72 20.16 16.31
CA LEU A 128 3.92 20.02 15.50
C LEU A 128 4.01 18.64 14.83
N ALA A 129 3.64 17.57 15.55
CA ALA A 129 3.57 16.23 14.99
C ALA A 129 2.56 16.14 13.83
N CYS A 130 1.34 16.66 14.00
CA CYS A 130 0.35 16.71 12.93
C CYS A 130 0.86 17.48 11.70
N ARG A 131 1.56 18.61 11.89
CA ARG A 131 2.15 19.38 10.79
C ARG A 131 3.28 18.62 10.08
N SER A 132 4.12 17.92 10.83
CA SER A 132 5.19 17.07 10.29
C SER A 132 4.61 15.93 9.44
N ASP A 133 3.59 15.24 9.97
CA ASP A 133 2.90 14.16 9.27
C ASP A 133 2.19 14.67 8.01
N ALA A 134 1.57 15.85 8.07
CA ALA A 134 0.96 16.49 6.90
C ALA A 134 1.99 16.76 5.79
N LYS A 135 3.21 17.17 6.15
CA LYS A 135 4.30 17.37 5.18
C LYS A 135 4.71 16.06 4.51
N ALA A 136 4.86 14.99 5.29
CA ALA A 136 5.17 13.66 4.77
C ALA A 136 4.04 13.13 3.86
N LEU A 137 2.79 13.25 4.32
CA LEU A 137 1.60 12.84 3.58
C LEU A 137 1.46 13.60 2.25
N LYS A 138 1.74 14.91 2.24
CA LYS A 138 1.75 15.73 1.01
C LYS A 138 2.76 15.22 -0.02
N ALA A 139 3.97 14.86 0.42
CA ALA A 139 4.99 14.31 -0.46
C ALA A 139 4.56 12.97 -1.05
N ASP A 140 3.91 12.12 -0.26
CA ASP A 140 3.45 10.80 -0.71
C ASP A 140 2.25 10.88 -1.66
N VAL A 141 1.31 11.79 -1.41
CA VAL A 141 0.21 12.11 -2.35
C VAL A 141 0.78 12.60 -3.69
N ALA A 142 1.83 13.42 -3.68
CA ALA A 142 2.49 13.87 -4.90
C ALA A 142 3.11 12.70 -5.68
N LYS A 143 3.80 11.78 -5.01
CA LYS A 143 4.37 10.57 -5.64
C LYS A 143 3.29 9.69 -6.30
N ILE A 144 2.14 9.50 -5.63
CA ILE A 144 1.01 8.77 -6.23
C ILE A 144 0.53 9.48 -7.50
N LYS A 145 0.29 10.80 -7.42
CA LYS A 145 -0.19 11.59 -8.55
C LYS A 145 0.75 11.49 -9.74
N GLU A 146 2.06 11.62 -9.52
CA GLU A 146 3.07 11.51 -10.56
C GLU A 146 3.04 10.13 -11.24
N ARG A 147 3.03 9.05 -10.45
CA ARG A 147 2.96 7.67 -10.98
C ARG A 147 1.71 7.44 -11.82
N VAL A 148 0.57 7.92 -11.35
CA VAL A 148 -0.72 7.76 -12.05
C VAL A 148 -0.78 8.62 -13.30
N GLN A 149 -0.25 9.85 -13.25
CA GLN A 149 -0.16 10.71 -14.43
C GLN A 149 0.71 10.08 -15.51
N LYS A 150 1.86 9.52 -15.14
CA LYS A 150 2.73 8.79 -16.07
C LYS A 150 2.00 7.60 -16.69
N ALA A 151 1.35 6.76 -15.89
CA ALA A 151 0.61 5.61 -16.41
C ALA A 151 -0.57 6.02 -17.30
N ASN A 152 -1.27 7.11 -17.00
CA ASN A 152 -2.37 7.59 -17.81
C ASN A 152 -1.93 8.32 -19.10
N ALA A 153 -0.65 8.69 -19.22
CA ALA A 153 -0.12 9.26 -20.46
C ALA A 153 0.06 8.18 -21.53
N ASP A 154 0.48 6.99 -21.09
CA ASP A 154 0.85 5.89 -21.98
C ASP A 154 -0.28 4.84 -22.12
N HIS A 155 -1.27 4.85 -21.22
CA HIS A 155 -2.32 3.82 -21.18
C HIS A 155 -3.72 4.40 -20.97
N THR A 156 -4.73 3.58 -21.30
CA THR A 156 -6.12 3.89 -21.00
C THR A 156 -6.31 4.15 -19.50
N LYS A 157 -7.14 5.13 -19.14
CA LYS A 157 -7.38 5.52 -17.74
C LYS A 157 -7.94 4.35 -16.93
N LEU A 158 -7.53 4.29 -15.66
CA LEU A 158 -8.10 3.37 -14.67
C LEU A 158 -9.63 3.56 -14.62
N GLY A 159 -10.41 2.48 -14.76
CA GLY A 159 -11.88 2.49 -14.65
C GLY A 159 -12.35 2.82 -13.22
N GLY A 160 -13.38 2.15 -12.68
CA GLY A 160 -13.92 2.44 -11.33
C GLY A 160 -12.90 2.51 -10.16
N LYS A 161 -11.68 1.96 -10.32
CA LYS A 161 -10.58 2.15 -9.36
C LYS A 161 -9.99 3.57 -9.32
N ALA A 162 -10.22 4.39 -10.34
CA ALA A 162 -9.89 5.81 -10.32
C ALA A 162 -10.67 6.54 -9.22
N GLU A 163 -11.91 6.12 -8.93
CA GLU A 163 -12.71 6.73 -7.86
C GLU A 163 -12.06 6.52 -6.49
N LYS A 164 -11.64 5.28 -6.17
CA LYS A 164 -10.91 4.99 -4.93
C LYS A 164 -9.68 5.89 -4.78
N LEU A 165 -8.90 6.05 -5.85
CA LEU A 165 -7.71 6.88 -5.85
C LEU A 165 -8.05 8.36 -5.59
N ILE A 166 -9.09 8.87 -6.27
CA ILE A 166 -9.57 10.24 -6.11
C ILE A 166 -10.05 10.46 -4.68
N THR A 167 -10.83 9.54 -4.11
CA THR A 167 -11.29 9.60 -2.72
C THR A 167 -10.11 9.68 -1.76
N VAL A 168 -9.15 8.76 -1.85
CA VAL A 168 -7.96 8.74 -0.96
C VAL A 168 -7.18 10.05 -1.07
N ILE A 169 -6.90 10.50 -2.29
CA ILE A 169 -6.17 11.76 -2.52
C ILE A 169 -6.93 12.94 -1.93
N THR A 170 -8.25 12.99 -2.12
CA THR A 170 -9.10 14.08 -1.64
C THR A 170 -9.11 14.11 -0.11
N SER A 171 -9.39 12.97 0.53
CA SER A 171 -9.36 12.84 2.00
C SER A 171 -8.00 13.21 2.58
N CYS A 172 -6.90 12.79 1.95
CA CYS A 172 -5.56 13.19 2.39
C CYS A 172 -5.33 14.70 2.27
N ASN A 173 -5.76 15.35 1.18
CA ASN A 173 -5.62 16.80 1.03
C ASN A 173 -6.46 17.56 2.06
N THR A 174 -7.63 17.05 2.41
CA THR A 174 -8.45 17.60 3.51
C THR A 174 -7.69 17.51 4.83
N ALA A 175 -7.19 16.33 5.20
CA ALA A 175 -6.42 16.12 6.43
C ALA A 175 -5.16 17.01 6.50
N ILE A 176 -4.46 17.17 5.38
CA ILE A 176 -3.30 18.07 5.26
C ILE A 176 -3.72 19.52 5.53
N THR A 177 -4.84 19.96 4.95
CA THR A 177 -5.33 21.33 5.10
C THR A 177 -5.71 21.62 6.55
N GLU A 178 -6.40 20.68 7.20
CA GLU A 178 -6.76 20.79 8.62
C GLU A 178 -5.53 20.83 9.53
N ALA A 179 -4.54 19.97 9.29
CA ALA A 179 -3.30 19.94 10.06
C ALA A 179 -2.52 21.26 9.96
N LEU A 180 -2.53 21.89 8.78
CA LEU A 180 -1.91 23.20 8.56
C LEU A 180 -2.72 24.35 9.15
N ALA A 181 -4.04 24.17 9.30
CA ALA A 181 -4.93 25.14 9.93
C ALA A 181 -4.96 25.06 11.46
N LEU A 182 -4.31 24.05 12.07
CA LEU A 182 -4.23 23.94 13.53
C LEU A 182 -3.60 25.19 14.14
N PRO A 183 -4.12 25.68 15.30
CA PRO A 183 -3.61 26.87 15.97
C PRO A 183 -2.10 26.80 16.20
N GLU A 184 -1.40 27.92 16.03
CA GLU A 184 0.01 27.96 16.38
C GLU A 184 0.20 27.71 17.87
N PRO A 185 1.09 26.80 18.26
CA PRO A 185 1.39 26.59 19.66
C PRO A 185 2.02 27.85 20.23
N GLN A 186 1.48 28.33 21.36
CA GLN A 186 2.09 29.46 22.05
C GLN A 186 3.48 29.05 22.55
N PRO A 187 4.49 29.93 22.42
CA PRO A 187 5.81 29.66 22.98
C PRO A 187 5.65 29.42 24.48
N SER A 188 6.21 28.31 24.97
CA SER A 188 6.19 27.95 26.39
C SER A 188 6.83 29.08 27.20
N THR A 189 6.01 29.86 27.91
CA THR A 189 6.47 30.79 28.96
C THR A 189 6.79 29.98 30.22
N ASP A 190 7.86 29.19 30.16
CA ASP A 190 8.31 28.32 31.25
C ASP A 190 8.95 29.09 32.43
N GLU A 191 8.67 30.40 32.55
CA GLU A 191 9.05 31.20 33.73
C GLU A 191 8.03 31.10 34.87
N SER A 192 6.80 30.65 34.61
CA SER A 192 5.73 30.68 35.64
C SER A 192 5.82 29.57 36.71
N MET A 193 6.77 28.62 36.60
CA MET A 193 6.88 27.48 37.51
C MET A 193 8.03 27.61 38.53
N ARG A 194 8.81 28.71 38.53
CA ARG A 194 9.95 28.88 39.45
C ARG A 194 9.61 29.50 40.82
N ASP A 195 8.48 30.21 40.96
CA ASP A 195 8.24 31.02 42.17
C ASP A 195 7.29 30.44 43.23
N SER A 196 6.74 29.23 43.05
CA SER A 196 5.80 28.64 44.03
C SER A 196 6.43 27.67 45.05
N SER A 197 7.72 27.82 45.36
CA SER A 197 8.39 27.09 46.46
C SER A 197 8.74 27.98 47.66
N HIS A 198 7.88 28.95 47.99
CA HIS A 198 7.89 29.57 49.32
C HIS A 198 6.85 28.91 50.21
N SER A 199 7.30 27.85 50.87
CA SER A 199 6.61 27.19 51.97
C SER A 199 6.30 28.21 53.09
N GLN A 200 5.03 28.58 53.28
CA GLN A 200 4.58 29.11 54.56
C GLN A 200 4.28 27.93 55.48
N SER A 201 5.28 27.56 56.27
CA SER A 201 5.11 26.69 57.44
C SER A 201 4.22 27.42 58.45
N THR A 202 2.97 26.98 58.60
CA THR A 202 2.11 27.38 59.71
C THR A 202 2.37 26.43 60.87
N VAL A 203 3.21 26.85 61.80
CA VAL A 203 3.40 26.17 63.09
C VAL A 203 2.17 26.48 63.93
N VAL A 204 1.31 25.48 64.16
CA VAL A 204 0.20 25.60 65.12
C VAL A 204 0.76 25.26 66.50
N ASP A 205 1.01 26.28 67.30
CA ASP A 205 1.43 26.13 68.70
C ASP A 205 0.20 25.78 69.55
N ALA A 206 0.16 24.57 70.07
CA ALA A 206 -0.90 24.08 70.93
C ALA A 206 -0.34 23.86 72.34
N THR A 207 -0.46 24.87 73.20
CA THR A 207 -0.24 24.69 74.64
C THR A 207 -1.38 25.27 75.48
N ARG A 208 -1.93 24.36 76.32
CA ARG A 208 -2.54 24.57 77.67
C ARG A 208 -4.02 25.02 77.71
N GLY A 209 -4.93 24.35 78.42
CA GLY A 209 -4.83 23.20 79.32
C GLY A 209 -6.20 22.80 79.90
N ASP A 210 -6.20 21.64 80.59
CA ASP A 210 -7.19 21.04 81.50
C ASP A 210 -8.62 20.79 80.96
N ALA A 211 -9.25 19.63 81.14
CA ALA A 211 -9.24 18.81 82.35
C ALA A 211 -9.82 17.39 82.08
N VAL A 212 -9.31 16.41 82.86
CA VAL A 212 -9.96 15.18 83.37
C VAL A 212 -9.94 13.87 82.51
N VAL A 213 -9.06 12.98 82.98
CA VAL A 213 -8.85 11.51 82.90
C VAL A 213 -10.06 10.73 83.52
N PRO A 214 -10.32 9.38 83.45
CA PRO A 214 -9.52 8.18 83.06
C PRO A 214 -10.16 7.19 82.05
N SER A 215 -9.38 6.48 81.23
CA SER A 215 -8.78 5.12 81.39
C SER A 215 -9.72 3.90 81.21
N SER A 216 -9.42 3.06 80.20
CA SER A 216 -9.28 1.59 80.26
C SER A 216 -8.83 1.07 78.87
N SER A 217 -7.57 0.68 78.67
CA SER A 217 -6.99 -0.66 78.88
C SER A 217 -7.37 -1.68 77.81
N THR A 218 -6.47 -2.02 76.88
CA THR A 218 -6.12 -3.43 76.56
C THR A 218 -4.74 -3.48 75.87
N THR A 219 -3.82 -4.23 76.46
CA THR A 219 -2.62 -4.79 75.80
C THR A 219 -2.76 -6.30 75.76
N ALA A 220 -2.27 -6.88 74.66
CA ALA A 220 -2.10 -8.31 74.36
C ALA A 220 -3.39 -9.08 74.02
#